data_AF-A0AAN8FE96-F1
#
_entry.id   AF-A0AAN8FE96-F1
#
_cell.length_a   1.000
_cell.length_b   1.000
_cell.length_c   1.000
_cell.angle_alpha   90.00
_cell.angle_beta   90.00
_cell.angle_gamma   90.00
#
_symmetry.space_group_name_H-M   'P 1'
#
loop_
_entity.id
_entity.type
_entity.pdbx_description
1 polymer ?
#
loop_
_entity_poly.entity_id
_entity_poly.type
_entity_poly.pdbx_seq_one_letter_code
_entity_poly.pdbx_strand_id
1 'polypeptide(L)'
;MLPEPKQENRQLPPEALITKRIRNRKDKDEFFVVACDGIYDVMENEERCRFAENRLHVCDGLNQVCNNMLDACRVKYLEIT
;
A
#
# COMPACT_ATOMS: atom_id res chain seq x y z
N MET A 1 2.67 0.05 35.47
CA MET A 1 3.77 -0.37 34.58
C MET A 1 3.12 -1.14 33.45
N LEU A 2 3.11 -0.59 32.22
CA LEU A 2 2.59 -1.31 31.06
C LEU A 2 3.60 -2.42 30.70
N PRO A 3 3.17 -3.63 30.34
CA PRO A 3 4.10 -4.66 29.91
C PRO A 3 4.82 -4.19 28.64
N GLU A 4 6.15 -4.34 28.65
CA GLU A 4 6.99 -4.16 27.45
C GLU A 4 6.41 -5.00 26.30
N PRO A 5 6.34 -4.47 25.07
CA PRO A 5 5.85 -5.23 23.94
C PRO A 5 6.72 -6.46 23.76
N LYS A 6 6.10 -7.64 23.87
CA LYS A 6 6.77 -8.92 23.57
C LYS A 6 7.23 -8.86 22.12
N GLN A 7 8.53 -8.65 21.91
CA GLN A 7 9.17 -8.93 20.64
C GLN A 7 9.22 -10.45 20.52
N GLU A 8 8.10 -11.03 20.08
CA GLU A 8 8.07 -12.41 19.66
C GLU A 8 9.03 -12.51 18.47
N ASN A 9 10.17 -13.19 18.70
CA ASN A 9 11.23 -13.45 17.73
C ASN A 9 10.68 -14.27 16.55
N ARG A 10 9.92 -13.63 15.67
CA ARG A 10 9.66 -14.16 14.34
C ARG A 10 10.89 -13.84 13.51
N GLN A 11 11.80 -14.80 13.45
CA GLN A 11 12.93 -14.75 12.53
C GLN A 11 12.36 -14.44 11.14
N LEU A 12 12.72 -13.28 10.60
CA LEU A 12 12.39 -12.96 9.22
C LEU A 12 13.09 -14.00 8.32
N PRO A 13 12.45 -14.41 7.20
CA PRO A 13 13.11 -15.27 6.22
C PRO A 13 14.49 -14.70 5.84
N PRO A 14 15.49 -15.54 5.50
CA PRO A 14 16.85 -15.11 5.13
C PRO A 14 16.89 -13.99 4.07
N GLU A 15 15.89 -13.91 3.21
CA GLU A 15 15.73 -12.97 2.10
C GLU A 15 14.96 -11.69 2.44
N ALA A 16 14.44 -11.54 3.65
CA ALA A 16 13.62 -10.38 4.00
C ALA A 16 14.45 -9.09 4.02
N LEU A 17 14.15 -8.17 3.10
CA LEU A 17 14.76 -6.85 3.08
C LEU A 17 14.08 -5.92 4.11
N ILE A 18 14.84 -5.54 5.14
CA ILE A 18 14.39 -4.55 6.13
C ILE A 18 14.90 -3.18 5.72
N THR A 19 13.98 -2.25 5.46
CA THR A 19 14.32 -0.85 5.20
C THR A 19 13.73 0.05 6.29
N LYS A 20 14.59 0.85 6.94
CA LYS A 20 14.17 1.86 7.93
C LYS A 20 14.12 3.23 7.28
N ARG A 21 12.98 3.89 7.34
CA ARG A 21 12.80 5.28 6.89
C ARG A 21 12.42 6.17 8.08
N ILE A 22 13.22 7.19 8.36
CA ILE A 22 12.92 8.17 9.42
C ILE A 22 11.92 9.19 8.86
N ARG A 23 10.77 9.33 9.52
CA ARG A 23 9.73 10.29 9.15
C ARG A 23 10.06 11.68 9.68
N ASN A 24 10.95 12.38 8.98
CA ASN A 24 11.42 13.72 9.36
C ASN A 24 10.37 14.82 9.13
N ARG A 25 9.33 14.54 8.32
CA ARG A 25 8.25 15.46 7.97
C ARG A 25 6.92 14.73 8.05
N LYS A 26 6.47 14.44 9.28
CA LYS A 26 5.17 13.78 9.52
C LYS A 26 4.00 14.51 8.86
N ASP A 27 4.13 15.82 8.67
CA ASP A 27 3.16 16.69 7.99
C ASP A 27 3.05 16.43 6.48
N LYS A 28 4.05 15.77 5.87
CA LYS A 28 4.12 15.51 4.43
C LYS A 28 3.81 14.06 4.04
N ASP A 29 3.78 13.14 4.99
CA ASP A 29 3.47 11.74 4.70
C ASP A 29 1.94 11.58 4.58
N GLU A 30 1.45 11.36 3.35
CA GLU A 30 0.00 11.34 3.07
C GLU A 30 -0.59 9.94 3.25
N PHE A 31 -0.03 8.94 2.56
CA PHE A 31 -0.48 7.55 2.62
C PHE A 31 0.65 6.58 2.24
N PHE A 32 0.43 5.30 2.52
CA PHE A 32 1.32 4.21 2.13
C PHE A 32 0.52 3.11 1.44
N VAL A 33 0.96 2.70 0.25
CA VAL A 33 0.30 1.64 -0.53
C VAL A 33 1.13 0.37 -0.38
N VAL A 34 0.46 -0.70 0.05
CA VAL A 34 0.98 -2.07 0.02
C VAL A 34 0.02 -2.90 -0.81
N ALA A 35 0.55 -3.56 -1.82
CA ALA A 35 -0.22 -4.49 -2.65
C ALA A 35 0.69 -5.65 -3.08
N CYS A 36 0.08 -6.70 -3.63
CA CYS A 36 0.80 -7.79 -4.28
C CYS A 36 1.05 -7.47 -5.76
N ASP A 37 1.86 -8.32 -6.40
CA ASP A 37 2.28 -8.19 -7.81
C ASP A 37 1.10 -8.00 -8.77
N GLY A 38 -0.04 -8.66 -8.55
CA GLY A 38 -1.23 -8.49 -9.41
C GLY A 38 -1.78 -7.06 -9.53
N ILE A 39 -1.38 -6.13 -8.65
CA ILE A 39 -1.64 -4.70 -8.80
C ILE A 39 -0.48 -3.98 -9.47
N TYR A 40 0.76 -4.32 -9.10
CA TYR A 40 1.97 -3.70 -9.64
C TYR A 40 2.22 -4.10 -11.09
N ASP A 41 1.74 -5.25 -11.54
CA ASP A 41 1.89 -5.76 -12.91
C ASP A 41 1.10 -4.95 -13.93
N VAL A 42 0.04 -4.25 -13.50
CA VAL A 42 -0.92 -3.58 -14.39
C VAL A 42 -1.01 -2.07 -14.17
N MET A 43 -0.32 -1.54 -13.16
CA MET A 43 -0.41 -0.13 -12.79
C MET A 43 0.93 0.39 -12.27
N GLU A 44 1.48 1.38 -12.97
CA GLU A 44 2.72 2.06 -12.62
C GLU A 44 2.63 2.77 -11.27
N ASN A 45 3.77 2.97 -10.62
CA ASN A 45 3.84 3.55 -9.28
C ASN A 45 3.14 4.91 -9.16
N GLU A 46 3.39 5.83 -10.09
CA GLU A 46 2.80 7.16 -10.09
C GLU A 46 1.31 7.14 -10.48
N GLU A 47 0.89 6.21 -11.34
CA GLU A 47 -0.52 6.03 -11.68
C GLU A 47 -1.31 5.58 -10.44
N ARG A 48 -0.79 4.59 -9.71
CA ARG A 48 -1.42 4.05 -8.51
C ARG A 48 -1.49 5.06 -7.37
N CYS A 49 -0.43 5.85 -7.16
CA CYS A 49 -0.44 6.92 -6.17
C CYS A 49 -1.50 7.97 -6.50
N ARG A 50 -1.57 8.44 -7.75
CA ARG A 50 -2.61 9.41 -8.18
C ARG A 50 -4.01 8.83 -8.09
N PHE A 51 -4.19 7.55 -8.42
CA PHE A 51 -5.47 6.88 -8.27
C PHE A 51 -5.89 6.83 -6.80
N ALA A 52 -4.99 6.42 -5.90
CA ALA A 52 -5.26 6.39 -4.46
C ALA A 52 -5.66 7.78 -3.93
N GLU A 53 -4.86 8.81 -4.25
CA GLU A 53 -5.10 10.20 -3.88
C GLU A 53 -6.49 10.68 -4.33
N ASN A 54 -6.81 10.50 -5.62
CA ASN A 54 -8.11 10.88 -6.17
C ASN A 54 -9.28 10.18 -5.47
N ARG A 55 -9.13 8.91 -5.09
CA ARG A 55 -10.18 8.16 -4.37
C ARG A 55 -10.29 8.57 -2.92
N LEU A 56 -9.18 8.88 -2.26
CA LEU A 56 -9.19 9.39 -0.88
C LEU A 56 -9.92 10.74 -0.76
N HIS A 57 -9.97 11.55 -1.82
CA HIS A 57 -10.71 12.80 -1.84
C HIS A 57 -12.24 12.64 -1.99
N VAL A 58 -12.72 11.50 -2.51
CA VAL A 58 -14.14 11.31 -2.87
C VAL A 58 -14.81 10.14 -2.16
N CYS A 59 -14.05 9.26 -1.52
CA CYS A 59 -14.54 8.10 -0.79
C CYS A 59 -14.42 8.31 0.71
N ASP A 60 -15.44 7.92 1.46
CA ASP A 60 -15.47 8.10 2.93
C ASP A 60 -14.64 7.05 3.69
N GLY A 61 -14.22 5.97 3.02
CA GLY A 61 -13.56 4.85 3.67
C GLY A 61 -12.48 4.16 2.82
N LEU A 62 -11.40 3.76 3.48
CA LEU A 62 -10.28 3.06 2.84
C LEU A 62 -10.68 1.76 2.15
N ASN A 63 -11.69 1.04 2.68
CA ASN A 63 -12.19 -0.17 2.03
C ASN A 63 -12.74 0.12 0.62
N GLN A 64 -13.42 1.25 0.44
CA GLN A 64 -13.95 1.65 -0.87
C GLN A 64 -12.81 2.06 -1.82
N VAL A 65 -11.81 2.78 -1.31
CA VAL A 65 -10.59 3.12 -2.07
C VAL A 65 -9.88 1.86 -2.56
N CYS A 66 -9.66 0.89 -1.68
CA CYS A 66 -9.03 -0.39 -2.01
C CYS A 66 -9.85 -1.19 -3.02
N ASN A 67 -11.16 -1.31 -2.85
CA ASN A 67 -12.02 -2.02 -3.80
C ASN A 67 -12.00 -1.36 -5.18
N ASN A 68 -12.08 -0.02 -5.25
CA ASN A 68 -11.97 0.71 -6.51
C ASN A 68 -10.63 0.46 -7.21
N MET A 69 -9.53 0.35 -6.46
CA MET A 69 -8.21 0.01 -6.98
C MET A 69 -8.18 -1.39 -7.58
N LEU A 70 -8.74 -2.38 -6.87
CA LEU A 70 -8.83 -3.77 -7.31
C LEU A 70 -9.65 -3.89 -8.61
N ASP A 71 -10.81 -3.21 -8.66
CA ASP A 71 -11.68 -3.22 -9.83
C ASP A 71 -10.98 -2.59 -11.05
N ALA A 72 -10.29 -1.47 -10.87
CA ALA A 72 -9.52 -0.82 -11.94
C ALA A 72 -8.39 -1.73 -12.47
N CYS A 73 -7.66 -2.39 -11.57
CA CYS A 73 -6.60 -3.33 -11.95
C CYS A 73 -7.16 -4.55 -12.68
N ARG A 74 -8.33 -5.06 -12.26
CA ARG A 74 -9.01 -6.17 -12.93
C ARG A 74 -9.40 -5.83 -14.36
N VAL A 75 -9.87 -4.61 -14.62
CA VAL A 75 -10.18 -4.16 -15.99
C VAL A 75 -8.91 -4.12 -16.84
N LYS A 76 -7.84 -3.48 -16.34
CA LYS A 76 -6.56 -3.40 -17.05
C LYS A 76 -5.94 -4.76 -17.34
N TYR A 77 -6.04 -5.70 -16.39
CA TYR A 77 -5.53 -7.07 -16.58
C TYR A 77 -6.19 -7.77 -17.78
N LEU A 78 -7.49 -7.53 -18.00
CA LEU A 78 -8.21 -8.06 -19.15
C LEU A 78 -7.84 -7.38 -20.47
N GLU A 79 -7.26 -6.19 -20.44
CA GLU A 79 -6.79 -5.48 -21.65
C GLU A 79 -5.40 -5.94 -22.11
N ILE A 80 -4.62 -6.57 -21.22
CA ILE A 80 -3.26 -7.04 -21.50
C ILE A 80 -3.15 -8.57 -21.68
N THR A 81 -4.26 -9.30 -21.52
CA THR A 81 -4.35 -10.75 -21.78
C THR A 81 -5.03 -11.00 -23.11
#